data_AF-A0A935EGH0-F1
#
_entry.id   AF-A0A935EGH0-F1
#
_cell.length_a   1.000
_cell.length_b   1.000
_cell.length_c   1.000
_cell.angle_alpha   90.00
_cell.angle_beta   90.00
_cell.angle_gamma   90.00
#
_symmetry.space_group_name_H-M   'P 1'
#
loop_
_entity.id
_entity.type
_entity.pdbx_description
1 polymer ?
#
loop_
_entity_poly.entity_id
_entity_poly.type
_entity_poly.pdbx_seq_one_letter_code
_entity_poly.pdbx_strand_id
1 'polypeptide(L)'
;MFDSAIIEVFNQYFPTQQLIEVAKSPALPEYHRERFIVAIWTRAFLLDDLATVLRMTPELIKYHPEMATQLEPLMTAKTLPAQDRALLYFILKNPLFSPYIEDGMGKTDNVQEQFDSNDWWCEPYDEEYSDLENASIPRKLPQRPAFLTAAQSKLAQSERKRLRESGDAPKFLTAKVLDWAKKAPADRRVPEALYIMIEANGWTKYGCGNNEDLRNELVALLKKRYATSEWAAKLAEQEKDQ
;
A
#
# COMPACT_ATOMS: atom_id res chain seq x y z
N MET A 1 -22.25 -8.80 -2.09
CA MET A 1 -21.28 -8.25 -1.14
C MET A 1 -20.59 -9.42 -0.45
N PHE A 2 -19.27 -9.53 -0.58
CA PHE A 2 -18.51 -10.47 0.24
C PHE A 2 -18.52 -10.00 1.69
N ASP A 3 -18.78 -10.94 2.61
CA ASP A 3 -18.60 -10.68 4.04
C ASP A 3 -17.11 -10.76 4.41
N SER A 4 -16.79 -10.33 5.63
CA SER A 4 -15.43 -10.32 6.16
C SER A 4 -14.78 -11.72 6.13
N ALA A 5 -15.56 -12.80 6.30
CA ALA A 5 -15.04 -14.16 6.31
C ALA A 5 -14.57 -14.60 4.91
N ILE A 6 -15.33 -14.27 3.86
CA ILE A 6 -14.95 -14.58 2.47
C ILE A 6 -13.74 -13.74 2.05
N ILE A 7 -13.71 -12.45 2.42
CA ILE A 7 -12.55 -11.60 2.16
C ILE A 7 -11.29 -12.13 2.83
N GLU A 8 -11.41 -12.58 4.08
CA GLU A 8 -10.30 -13.21 4.80
C GLU A 8 -9.82 -14.48 4.10
N VAL A 9 -10.70 -15.29 3.51
CA VAL A 9 -10.29 -16.46 2.71
C VAL A 9 -9.40 -16.04 1.53
N PHE A 10 -9.76 -14.99 0.79
CA PHE A 10 -8.94 -14.49 -0.31
C PHE A 10 -7.61 -13.94 0.19
N ASN A 11 -7.62 -13.17 1.28
CA ASN A 11 -6.39 -12.60 1.83
C ASN A 11 -5.43 -13.66 2.40
N GLN A 12 -5.96 -14.75 2.96
CA GLN A 12 -5.17 -15.80 3.60
C GLN A 12 -4.66 -16.87 2.64
N TYR A 13 -5.49 -17.30 1.69
CA TYR A 13 -5.25 -18.56 0.97
C TYR A 13 -5.02 -18.40 -0.53
N PHE A 14 -5.26 -17.22 -1.11
CA PHE A 14 -5.10 -17.01 -2.53
C PHE A 14 -3.79 -16.27 -2.81
N PRO A 15 -2.84 -16.88 -3.54
CA PRO A 15 -1.72 -16.12 -4.07
C PRO A 15 -2.19 -15.17 -5.17
N THR A 16 -1.33 -14.21 -5.50
CA THR A 16 -1.59 -13.11 -6.44
C THR A 16 -2.08 -13.63 -7.79
N GLN A 17 -1.48 -14.71 -8.30
CA GLN A 17 -1.90 -15.30 -9.56
C GLN A 17 -3.33 -15.88 -9.50
N GLN A 18 -3.76 -16.45 -8.38
CA GLN A 18 -5.15 -16.92 -8.24
C GLN A 18 -6.12 -15.77 -8.09
N LEU A 19 -5.74 -14.67 -7.43
CA LEU A 19 -6.57 -13.46 -7.38
C LEU A 19 -6.79 -12.86 -8.77
N ILE A 20 -5.77 -12.90 -9.65
CA ILE A 20 -5.92 -12.49 -11.06
C ILE A 20 -6.99 -13.33 -11.77
N GLU A 21 -7.02 -14.64 -11.54
CA GLU A 21 -8.05 -15.51 -12.15
C GLU A 21 -9.45 -15.25 -11.56
N VAL A 22 -9.53 -14.94 -10.25
CA VAL A 22 -10.78 -14.50 -9.63
C VAL A 22 -11.28 -13.18 -10.24
N ALA A 23 -10.38 -12.21 -10.44
CA ALA A 23 -10.69 -10.91 -11.02
C ALA A 23 -11.20 -10.99 -12.47
N LYS A 24 -10.79 -12.03 -13.21
CA LYS A 24 -11.27 -12.30 -14.58
C LYS A 24 -12.61 -13.05 -14.61
N SER A 25 -12.92 -13.84 -13.60
CA SER A 25 -14.10 -14.69 -13.57
C SER A 25 -15.39 -13.90 -13.81
N PRO A 26 -16.31 -14.32 -14.71
CA PRO A 26 -17.60 -13.67 -14.88
C PRO A 26 -18.49 -13.76 -13.63
N ALA A 27 -18.17 -14.67 -12.70
CA ALA A 27 -18.88 -14.79 -11.43
C ALA A 27 -18.58 -13.64 -10.45
N LEU A 28 -17.48 -12.89 -10.65
CA LEU A 28 -17.16 -11.72 -9.84
C LEU A 28 -17.94 -10.51 -10.38
N PRO A 29 -18.84 -9.90 -9.59
CA PRO A 29 -19.53 -8.68 -10.01
C PRO A 29 -18.54 -7.54 -10.30
N GLU A 30 -18.88 -6.69 -11.26
CA GLU A 30 -17.97 -5.62 -11.71
C GLU A 30 -17.53 -4.68 -10.58
N TYR A 31 -18.45 -4.30 -9.69
CA TYR A 31 -18.16 -3.44 -8.54
C TYR A 31 -17.19 -4.07 -7.51
N HIS A 32 -16.93 -5.38 -7.59
CA HIS A 32 -15.91 -6.04 -6.78
C HIS A 32 -14.58 -6.20 -7.52
N ARG A 33 -14.55 -6.11 -8.85
CA ARG A 33 -13.30 -6.32 -9.63
C ARG A 33 -12.26 -5.28 -9.29
N GLU A 34 -12.66 -4.01 -9.23
CA GLU A 34 -11.81 -2.88 -8.88
C GLU A 34 -10.93 -3.16 -7.64
N ARG A 35 -11.53 -3.62 -6.54
CA ARG A 35 -10.81 -3.93 -5.30
C ARG A 35 -9.81 -5.06 -5.44
N PHE A 36 -10.14 -6.08 -6.23
CA PHE A 36 -9.19 -7.14 -6.54
C PHE A 36 -8.04 -6.59 -7.37
N ILE A 37 -8.30 -5.72 -8.35
CA ILE A 37 -7.26 -5.10 -9.18
C ILE A 37 -6.31 -4.27 -8.30
N VAL A 38 -6.82 -3.43 -7.39
CA VAL A 38 -6.00 -2.67 -6.44
C VAL A 38 -5.16 -3.59 -5.57
N ALA A 39 -5.75 -4.63 -4.97
CA ALA A 39 -5.02 -5.58 -4.13
C ALA A 39 -3.94 -6.35 -4.90
N ILE A 40 -4.26 -6.85 -6.09
CA ILE A 40 -3.30 -7.54 -6.97
C ILE A 40 -2.15 -6.62 -7.34
N TRP A 41 -2.44 -5.39 -7.72
CA TRP A 41 -1.44 -4.42 -8.16
C TRP A 41 -0.49 -4.04 -7.01
N THR A 42 -1.04 -3.78 -5.81
CA THR A 42 -0.24 -3.48 -4.61
C THR A 42 0.56 -4.70 -4.15
N ARG A 43 0.00 -5.91 -4.19
CA ARG A 43 0.77 -7.14 -3.91
C ARG A 43 1.94 -7.30 -4.85
N ALA A 44 1.75 -7.06 -6.14
CA ALA A 44 2.83 -7.14 -7.13
C ALA A 44 3.93 -6.11 -6.83
N PHE A 45 3.58 -4.90 -6.41
CA PHE A 45 4.55 -3.91 -5.93
C PHE A 45 5.36 -4.41 -4.72
N LEU A 46 4.69 -4.95 -3.69
CA LEU A 46 5.36 -5.42 -2.47
C LEU A 46 6.17 -6.71 -2.68
N LEU A 47 5.80 -7.52 -3.67
CA LEU A 47 6.48 -8.76 -4.03
C LEU A 47 7.61 -8.56 -5.06
N ASP A 48 7.91 -7.30 -5.43
CA ASP A 48 8.87 -6.91 -6.46
C ASP A 48 8.59 -7.55 -7.84
N ASP A 49 7.30 -7.75 -8.16
CA ASP A 49 6.83 -8.29 -9.44
C ASP A 49 6.37 -7.17 -10.39
N LEU A 50 7.36 -6.43 -10.92
CA LEU A 50 7.09 -5.34 -11.86
C LEU A 50 6.36 -5.81 -13.13
N ALA A 51 6.58 -7.06 -13.56
CA ALA A 51 5.89 -7.60 -14.73
C ALA A 51 4.38 -7.69 -14.49
N THR A 52 3.95 -8.14 -13.31
CA THR A 52 2.53 -8.13 -12.94
C THR A 52 2.02 -6.71 -12.73
N VAL A 53 2.78 -5.80 -12.09
CA VAL A 53 2.40 -4.39 -11.98
C VAL A 53 2.06 -3.81 -13.36
N LEU A 54 2.98 -3.89 -14.31
CA LEU A 54 2.80 -3.33 -15.66
C LEU A 54 1.64 -3.99 -16.42
N ARG A 55 1.45 -5.31 -16.24
CA ARG A 55 0.34 -6.05 -16.85
C ARG A 55 -1.01 -5.63 -16.28
N MET A 56 -1.08 -5.30 -14.99
CA MET A 56 -2.32 -4.93 -14.30
C MET A 56 -2.63 -3.43 -14.37
N THR A 57 -1.65 -2.57 -14.69
CA THR A 57 -1.84 -1.12 -14.83
C THR A 57 -2.97 -0.73 -15.80
N PRO A 58 -3.15 -1.35 -17.00
CA PRO A 58 -4.28 -1.04 -17.87
C PRO A 58 -5.64 -1.37 -17.25
N GLU A 59 -5.76 -2.46 -16.49
CA GLU A 59 -6.99 -2.79 -15.78
C GLU A 59 -7.25 -1.79 -14.66
N LEU A 60 -6.22 -1.35 -13.95
CA LEU A 60 -6.34 -0.30 -12.95
C LEU A 60 -6.87 1.01 -13.56
N ILE A 61 -6.31 1.44 -14.70
CA ILE A 61 -6.75 2.64 -15.42
C ILE A 61 -8.19 2.51 -15.94
N LYS A 62 -8.62 1.30 -16.33
CA LYS A 62 -9.99 1.06 -16.78
C LYS A 62 -11.01 1.38 -15.67
N TYR A 63 -10.71 1.01 -14.42
CA TYR A 63 -11.59 1.27 -13.28
C TYR A 63 -11.34 2.66 -12.66
N HIS A 64 -10.12 3.18 -12.76
CA HIS A 64 -9.69 4.48 -12.23
C HIS A 64 -9.06 5.36 -13.31
N PRO A 65 -9.85 5.87 -14.28
CA PRO A 65 -9.32 6.68 -15.38
C PRO A 65 -8.62 7.96 -14.89
N GLU A 66 -9.00 8.49 -13.73
CA GLU A 66 -8.36 9.62 -13.05
C GLU A 66 -6.88 9.37 -12.68
N MET A 67 -6.47 8.10 -12.56
CA MET A 67 -5.10 7.71 -12.24
C MET A 67 -4.19 7.62 -13.48
N ALA A 68 -4.75 7.70 -14.70
CA ALA A 68 -4.00 7.47 -15.93
C ALA A 68 -2.76 8.37 -16.08
N THR A 69 -2.91 9.68 -15.87
CA THR A 69 -1.80 10.64 -15.95
C THR A 69 -0.73 10.38 -14.89
N GLN A 70 -1.12 9.90 -13.70
CA GLN A 70 -0.17 9.58 -12.63
C GLN A 70 0.63 8.29 -12.93
N LEU A 71 0.04 7.36 -13.69
CA LEU A 71 0.66 6.08 -14.07
C LEU A 71 1.48 6.16 -15.37
N GLU A 72 1.32 7.21 -16.17
CA GLU A 72 2.08 7.40 -17.41
C GLU A 72 3.61 7.33 -17.20
N PRO A 73 4.22 7.95 -16.17
CA PRO A 73 5.66 7.85 -15.92
C PRO A 73 6.13 6.42 -15.69
N LEU A 74 5.31 5.56 -15.07
CA LEU A 74 5.62 4.14 -14.86
C LEU A 74 5.63 3.38 -16.20
N MET A 75 4.67 3.65 -17.07
CA MET A 75 4.52 2.95 -18.35
C MET A 75 5.53 3.41 -19.41
N THR A 76 6.00 4.66 -19.33
CA THR A 76 6.89 5.26 -20.34
C THR A 76 8.37 5.19 -19.98
N ALA A 77 8.70 5.01 -18.69
CA ALA A 77 10.07 4.90 -18.20
C ALA A 77 10.86 3.79 -18.92
N LYS A 78 12.12 4.08 -19.23
CA LYS A 78 13.00 3.19 -20.02
C LYS A 78 13.98 2.36 -19.18
N THR A 79 14.05 2.63 -17.88
CA THR A 79 14.97 1.97 -16.97
C THR A 79 14.22 1.48 -15.73
N LEU A 80 14.65 0.34 -15.19
CA LEU A 80 14.06 -0.23 -13.98
C LEU A 80 14.06 0.78 -12.80
N PRO A 81 15.15 1.52 -12.51
CA PRO A 81 15.12 2.52 -11.43
C PRO A 81 14.12 3.66 -11.66
N ALA A 82 13.85 4.04 -12.92
CA ALA A 82 12.84 5.05 -13.22
C ALA A 82 11.42 4.52 -13.03
N GLN A 83 11.18 3.25 -13.40
CA GLN A 83 9.93 2.55 -13.15
C GLN A 83 9.66 2.40 -11.65
N ASP A 84 10.64 1.93 -10.88
CA ASP A 84 10.51 1.74 -9.43
C ASP A 84 10.16 3.04 -8.70
N ARG A 85 10.79 4.17 -9.09
CA ARG A 85 10.50 5.48 -8.50
C ARG A 85 9.14 6.02 -8.91
N ALA A 86 8.73 5.79 -10.17
CA ALA A 86 7.38 6.15 -10.62
C ALA A 86 6.31 5.33 -9.89
N LEU A 87 6.54 4.04 -9.72
CA LEU A 87 5.69 3.12 -8.96
C LEU A 87 5.58 3.53 -7.49
N LEU A 88 6.71 3.76 -6.82
CA LEU A 88 6.73 4.25 -5.44
C LEU A 88 5.98 5.58 -5.32
N TYR A 89 6.29 6.54 -6.18
CA TYR A 89 5.66 7.85 -6.14
C TYR A 89 4.14 7.77 -6.35
N PHE A 90 3.69 6.89 -7.24
CA PHE A 90 2.27 6.64 -7.43
C PHE A 90 1.61 6.11 -6.16
N ILE A 91 2.19 5.10 -5.48
CA ILE A 91 1.67 4.62 -4.19
C ILE A 91 1.61 5.74 -3.15
N LEU A 92 2.66 6.57 -3.05
CA LEU A 92 2.71 7.69 -2.10
C LEU A 92 1.58 8.70 -2.32
N LYS A 93 1.19 8.92 -3.58
CA LYS A 93 0.10 9.82 -3.96
C LYS A 93 -1.27 9.16 -3.87
N ASN A 94 -1.37 7.87 -3.57
CA ASN A 94 -2.63 7.16 -3.56
C ASN A 94 -2.71 6.25 -2.32
N PRO A 95 -3.06 6.81 -1.15
CA PRO A 95 -3.30 6.02 0.06
C PRO A 95 -4.46 5.01 -0.03
N LEU A 96 -5.19 4.94 -1.14
CA LEU A 96 -6.15 3.85 -1.41
C LEU A 96 -5.50 2.46 -1.60
N PHE A 97 -4.18 2.39 -1.83
CA PHE A 97 -3.53 1.16 -2.29
C PHE A 97 -3.10 0.26 -1.13
N SER A 98 -3.83 -0.84 -0.95
CA SER A 98 -3.55 -1.91 0.01
C SER A 98 -3.29 -3.24 -0.71
N PRO A 99 -2.41 -4.14 -0.23
CA PRO A 99 -2.28 -5.50 -0.75
C PRO A 99 -3.39 -6.43 -0.23
N TYR A 100 -4.26 -5.94 0.65
CA TYR A 100 -5.37 -6.69 1.22
C TYR A 100 -6.67 -6.23 0.58
N ILE A 101 -7.52 -7.20 0.23
CA ILE A 101 -8.88 -6.89 -0.20
C ILE A 101 -9.64 -6.46 1.05
N GLU A 102 -10.29 -5.30 1.01
CA GLU A 102 -11.12 -4.80 2.11
C GLU A 102 -12.56 -5.32 2.00
N ASP A 103 -13.14 -5.60 3.17
CA ASP A 103 -14.56 -5.93 3.31
C ASP A 103 -15.45 -4.68 3.27
N GLY A 104 -16.77 -4.87 3.33
CA GLY A 104 -17.73 -3.77 3.30
C GLY A 104 -17.65 -2.91 2.03
N MET A 105 -17.61 -1.58 2.18
CA MET A 105 -17.45 -0.64 1.05
C MET A 105 -15.98 -0.37 0.68
N GLY A 106 -15.04 -0.74 1.54
CA GLY A 106 -13.63 -0.36 1.44
C GLY A 106 -13.42 1.16 1.50
N LYS A 107 -12.17 1.61 1.38
CA LYS A 107 -11.83 3.02 1.19
C LYS A 107 -12.22 3.47 -0.22
N THR A 108 -13.00 4.54 -0.32
CA THR A 108 -13.50 5.07 -1.60
C THR A 108 -13.00 6.49 -1.91
N ASP A 109 -12.33 7.14 -0.96
CA ASP A 109 -11.82 8.50 -1.09
C ASP A 109 -10.29 8.56 -0.99
N ASN A 110 -9.68 9.42 -1.80
CA ASN A 110 -8.24 9.57 -1.89
C ASN A 110 -7.79 10.95 -1.37
N VAL A 111 -8.25 11.32 -0.16
CA VAL A 111 -7.96 12.64 0.41
C VAL A 111 -6.56 12.67 0.99
N GLN A 112 -5.59 13.20 0.23
CA GLN A 112 -4.18 13.25 0.63
C GLN A 112 -3.88 14.21 1.80
N GLU A 113 -4.75 15.19 2.06
CA GLU A 113 -4.49 16.25 3.04
C GLU A 113 -4.85 15.84 4.48
N GLN A 114 -5.48 14.69 4.67
CA GLN A 114 -5.86 14.16 5.97
C GLN A 114 -5.61 12.66 6.00
N PHE A 115 -4.53 12.27 6.68
CA PHE A 115 -4.24 10.85 6.88
C PHE A 115 -5.32 10.18 7.74
N ASP A 116 -5.82 9.03 7.28
CA ASP A 116 -6.84 8.21 7.93
C ASP A 116 -6.35 6.76 8.19
N SER A 117 -7.08 6.04 9.03
CA SER A 117 -6.78 4.72 9.61
C SER A 117 -6.64 3.60 8.61
N ASN A 118 -7.24 3.79 7.45
CA ASN A 118 -7.20 2.90 6.32
C ASN A 118 -6.34 3.44 5.17
N ASP A 119 -5.48 4.43 5.40
CA ASP A 119 -4.48 4.82 4.39
C ASP A 119 -3.40 3.74 4.26
N TRP A 120 -3.29 3.22 3.04
CA TRP A 120 -2.47 2.09 2.63
C TRP A 120 -2.81 0.80 3.37
N TRP A 121 -1.88 0.28 4.17
CA TRP A 121 -2.01 -1.01 4.80
C TRP A 121 -1.29 -1.06 6.13
N CYS A 122 -1.85 -1.90 7.00
CA CYS A 122 -1.22 -2.34 8.24
C CYS A 122 -0.69 -3.74 8.08
N GLU A 123 0.34 -4.08 8.85
CA GLU A 123 0.71 -5.47 9.03
C GLU A 123 -0.51 -6.24 9.58
N PRO A 124 -0.89 -7.38 8.98
CA PRO A 124 -1.97 -8.20 9.52
C PRO A 124 -1.63 -8.69 10.92
N TYR A 125 -2.54 -8.46 11.86
CA TYR A 125 -2.46 -9.00 13.20
C TYR A 125 -2.77 -10.51 13.21
N ASP A 126 -1.95 -11.28 13.92
CA ASP A 126 -2.20 -12.71 14.17
C ASP A 126 -3.05 -12.94 15.43
N GLU A 127 -3.35 -11.88 16.18
CA GLU A 127 -4.15 -11.90 17.40
C GLU A 127 -5.32 -10.92 17.30
N GLU A 128 -6.38 -11.20 18.04
CA GLU A 128 -7.55 -10.35 18.21
C GLU A 128 -7.91 -10.25 19.70
N TYR A 129 -8.42 -9.10 20.14
CA TYR A 129 -8.86 -8.94 21.53
C TYR A 129 -10.22 -9.60 21.72
N SER A 130 -10.30 -10.53 22.67
CA SER A 130 -11.56 -11.18 23.07
C SER A 130 -12.11 -10.52 24.31
N ASP A 131 -13.27 -9.86 24.19
CA ASP A 131 -13.99 -9.31 25.35
C ASP A 131 -14.41 -10.40 26.34
N LEU A 132 -14.66 -11.62 25.84
CA LEU A 132 -15.04 -12.76 26.67
C LEU A 132 -13.87 -13.25 27.53
N GLU A 133 -12.66 -13.22 26.99
CA GLU A 133 -11.45 -13.69 27.69
C GLU A 133 -10.68 -12.53 28.34
N ASN A 134 -11.08 -11.28 28.06
CA ASN A 134 -10.39 -10.06 28.45
C ASN A 134 -8.88 -10.12 28.16
N ALA A 135 -8.53 -10.67 26.99
CA ALA A 135 -7.17 -11.00 26.59
C ALA A 135 -7.03 -10.98 25.06
N SER A 136 -5.78 -10.79 24.59
CA SER A 136 -5.40 -11.01 23.19
C SER A 136 -5.33 -12.51 22.93
N ILE A 137 -6.10 -13.00 21.95
CA ILE A 137 -6.15 -14.41 21.58
C ILE A 137 -5.72 -14.60 20.12
N PRO A 138 -5.18 -15.77 19.73
CA PRO A 138 -4.87 -16.04 18.34
C PRO A 138 -6.11 -15.89 17.45
N ARG A 139 -5.98 -15.11 16.38
CA ARG A 139 -7.07 -14.86 15.45
C ARG A 139 -7.50 -16.15 14.77
N LYS A 140 -8.80 -16.44 14.79
CA LYS A 140 -9.35 -17.63 14.16
C LYS A 140 -9.39 -17.47 12.64
N LEU A 141 -8.48 -18.17 11.95
CA LEU A 141 -8.45 -18.17 10.49
C LEU A 141 -9.63 -18.95 9.89
N PRO A 142 -10.17 -18.52 8.73
CA PRO A 142 -11.23 -19.26 8.04
C PRO A 142 -10.71 -20.62 7.54
N GLN A 143 -11.62 -21.54 7.24
CA GLN A 143 -11.22 -22.83 6.67
C GLN A 143 -10.64 -22.66 5.27
N ARG A 144 -9.51 -23.33 5.01
CA ARG A 144 -8.89 -23.35 3.69
C ARG A 144 -9.83 -23.99 2.65
N PRO A 145 -10.09 -23.35 1.52
CA PRO A 145 -10.91 -23.95 0.47
C PRO A 145 -10.32 -25.26 -0.07
N ALA A 146 -11.14 -26.31 -0.12
CA ALA A 146 -10.69 -27.66 -0.49
C ALA A 146 -10.19 -27.77 -1.94
N PHE A 147 -10.67 -26.89 -2.84
CA PHE A 147 -10.27 -26.89 -4.26
C PHE A 147 -8.88 -26.30 -4.52
N LEU A 148 -8.27 -25.61 -3.54
CA LEU A 148 -6.92 -25.09 -3.71
C LEU A 148 -5.93 -26.27 -3.68
N THR A 149 -5.09 -26.35 -4.70
CA THR A 149 -4.03 -27.35 -4.77
C THR A 149 -2.95 -27.10 -3.71
N ALA A 150 -2.15 -28.13 -3.41
CA ALA A 150 -1.01 -27.99 -2.51
C ALA A 150 0.01 -26.95 -3.01
N ALA A 151 0.25 -26.89 -4.32
CA ALA A 151 1.14 -25.92 -4.94
C ALA A 151 0.64 -24.48 -4.77
N GLN A 152 -0.65 -24.24 -5.04
CA GLN A 152 -1.26 -22.92 -4.84
C GLN A 152 -1.22 -22.51 -3.37
N SER A 153 -1.47 -23.44 -2.45
CA SER A 153 -1.44 -23.17 -1.01
C SER A 153 -0.03 -22.81 -0.52
N LYS A 154 1.00 -23.53 -1.01
CA LYS A 154 2.40 -23.23 -0.70
C LYS A 154 2.81 -21.85 -1.23
N LEU A 155 2.38 -21.51 -2.45
CA LEU A 155 2.63 -20.19 -3.02
C LEU A 155 1.96 -19.09 -2.20
N ALA A 156 0.69 -19.27 -1.83
CA ALA A 156 -0.05 -18.30 -1.00
C ALA A 156 0.66 -18.05 0.34
N GLN A 157 1.11 -19.11 1.02
CA GLN A 157 1.85 -18.99 2.27
C GLN A 157 3.18 -18.24 2.10
N SER A 158 3.91 -18.52 1.02
CA SER A 158 5.17 -17.83 0.71
C SER A 158 4.96 -16.35 0.41
N GLU A 159 3.95 -16.01 -0.39
CA GLU A 159 3.61 -14.61 -0.69
C GLU A 159 3.13 -13.89 0.57
N ARG A 160 2.23 -14.49 1.35
CA ARG A 160 1.74 -13.91 2.62
C ARG A 160 2.88 -13.61 3.58
N LYS A 161 3.86 -14.52 3.69
CA LYS A 161 5.06 -14.29 4.52
C LYS A 161 5.80 -13.03 4.08
N ARG A 162 6.04 -12.84 2.78
CA ARG A 162 6.71 -11.65 2.23
C ARG A 162 5.88 -10.37 2.39
N LEU A 163 4.56 -10.44 2.18
CA LEU A 163 3.66 -9.32 2.39
C LEU A 163 3.68 -8.87 3.84
N ARG A 164 3.67 -9.83 4.79
CA ARG A 164 3.80 -9.53 6.21
C ARG A 164 5.16 -8.95 6.58
N GLU A 165 6.25 -9.50 6.03
CA GLU A 165 7.62 -8.99 6.25
C GLU A 165 7.81 -7.54 5.76
N SER A 166 6.92 -7.04 4.91
CA SER A 166 6.92 -5.62 4.53
C SER A 166 6.51 -4.71 5.69
N GLY A 167 5.80 -5.23 6.69
CA GLY A 167 5.30 -4.47 7.84
C GLY A 167 4.28 -3.41 7.46
N ASP A 168 4.11 -2.43 8.33
CA ASP A 168 3.20 -1.29 8.12
C ASP A 168 3.69 -0.35 7.01
N ALA A 169 2.75 0.17 6.23
CA ALA A 169 3.06 1.01 5.07
C ALA A 169 3.93 2.24 5.39
N PRO A 170 3.70 3.03 6.46
CA PRO A 170 4.51 4.22 6.72
C PRO A 170 6.00 3.91 6.87
N LYS A 171 6.37 2.85 7.60
CA LYS A 171 7.78 2.45 7.79
C LYS A 171 8.37 1.91 6.48
N PHE A 172 7.64 1.03 5.80
CA PHE A 172 8.08 0.43 4.54
C PHE A 172 8.33 1.48 3.46
N LEU A 173 7.37 2.39 3.26
CA LEU A 173 7.44 3.45 2.28
C LEU A 173 8.51 4.48 2.65
N THR A 174 8.67 4.81 3.93
CA THR A 174 9.77 5.66 4.42
C THR A 174 11.13 5.11 4.03
N ALA A 175 11.37 3.81 4.26
CA ALA A 175 12.63 3.18 3.89
C ALA A 175 12.91 3.30 2.37
N LYS A 176 11.88 3.09 1.54
CA LYS A 176 12.00 3.25 0.08
C LYS A 176 12.23 4.72 -0.33
N VAL A 177 11.58 5.67 0.33
CA VAL A 177 11.75 7.11 0.06
C VAL A 177 13.14 7.61 0.45
N LEU A 178 13.68 7.18 1.60
CA LEU A 178 15.03 7.53 2.03
C LEU A 178 16.09 6.96 1.06
N ASP A 179 15.91 5.72 0.60
CA ASP A 179 16.77 5.13 -0.43
C ASP A 179 16.68 5.89 -1.77
N TRP A 180 15.48 6.31 -2.17
CA TRP A 180 15.27 7.14 -3.35
C TRP A 180 15.99 8.49 -3.21
N ALA A 181 15.81 9.20 -2.10
CA ALA A 181 16.46 10.48 -1.83
C ALA A 181 18.01 10.36 -1.81
N LYS A 182 18.54 9.22 -1.37
CA LYS A 182 19.97 8.92 -1.43
C LYS A 182 20.46 8.70 -2.87
N LYS A 183 19.75 7.88 -3.65
CA LYS A 183 20.18 7.46 -5.00
C LYS A 183 19.87 8.45 -6.12
N ALA A 184 18.83 9.28 -5.98
CA ALA A 184 18.44 10.27 -6.99
C ALA A 184 18.00 11.58 -6.33
N PRO A 185 18.93 12.29 -5.69
CA PRO A 185 18.59 13.46 -4.89
C PRO A 185 18.09 14.67 -5.66
N ALA A 186 18.40 14.75 -6.96
CA ALA A 186 17.94 15.82 -7.83
C ALA A 186 16.57 15.53 -8.47
N ASP A 187 15.96 14.37 -8.18
CA ASP A 187 14.61 14.07 -8.66
C ASP A 187 13.62 15.01 -7.97
N ARG A 188 12.94 15.84 -8.77
CA ARG A 188 12.02 16.89 -8.32
C ARG A 188 10.86 16.40 -7.47
N ARG A 189 10.56 15.09 -7.50
CA ARG A 189 9.49 14.47 -6.73
C ARG A 189 9.90 14.11 -5.30
N VAL A 190 11.21 14.06 -5.01
CA VAL A 190 11.72 13.65 -3.68
C VAL A 190 11.26 14.56 -2.55
N PRO A 191 11.25 15.91 -2.66
CA PRO A 191 10.77 16.77 -1.58
C PRO A 191 9.33 16.47 -1.17
N GLU A 192 8.44 16.27 -2.15
CA GLU A 192 7.05 15.89 -1.91
C GLU A 192 6.95 14.50 -1.26
N ALA A 193 7.68 13.52 -1.80
CA ALA A 193 7.70 12.17 -1.24
C ALA A 193 8.16 12.14 0.22
N LEU A 194 9.16 12.95 0.59
CA LEU A 194 9.60 13.12 1.97
C LEU A 194 8.49 13.72 2.83
N TYR A 195 7.84 14.78 2.34
CA TYR A 195 6.76 15.45 3.05
C TYR A 195 5.56 14.52 3.32
N ILE A 196 5.12 13.74 2.33
CA ILE A 196 4.05 12.75 2.50
C ILE A 196 4.40 11.75 3.62
N MET A 197 5.66 11.31 3.70
CA MET A 197 6.10 10.40 4.76
C MET A 197 6.23 11.09 6.13
N ILE A 198 6.53 12.38 6.19
CA ILE A 198 6.51 13.15 7.45
C ILE A 198 5.09 13.15 8.03
N GLU A 199 4.09 13.42 7.20
CA GLU A 199 2.68 13.42 7.60
C GLU A 199 2.24 12.01 8.04
N ALA A 200 2.53 10.99 7.22
CA ALA A 200 2.18 9.60 7.53
C ALA A 200 2.78 9.10 8.87
N ASN A 201 4.02 9.50 9.19
CA ASN A 201 4.67 9.11 10.45
C ASN A 201 4.32 10.02 11.65
N GLY A 202 3.66 11.15 11.41
CA GLY A 202 3.18 12.06 12.47
C GLY A 202 1.80 11.69 13.01
N TRP A 203 1.10 10.77 12.36
CA TRP A 203 -0.26 10.43 12.68
C TRP A 203 -0.34 9.33 13.75
N THR A 204 -0.94 9.63 14.93
CA THR A 204 -0.77 8.82 16.15
C THR A 204 -2.05 8.19 16.70
N LYS A 205 -3.24 8.57 16.19
CA LYS A 205 -4.51 8.25 16.87
C LYS A 205 -5.12 6.91 16.46
N TYR A 206 -5.11 6.58 15.17
CA TYR A 206 -5.75 5.37 14.63
C TYR A 206 -4.98 4.70 13.47
N GLY A 207 -3.76 5.17 13.19
CA GLY A 207 -2.91 4.63 12.14
C GLY A 207 -1.98 3.54 12.65
N CYS A 208 -1.62 2.62 11.76
CA CYS A 208 -0.56 1.66 12.03
C CYS A 208 0.79 2.19 11.58
N GLY A 209 1.84 1.75 12.27
CA GLY A 209 3.21 1.92 11.80
C GLY A 209 3.80 3.32 11.87
N ASN A 210 3.13 4.31 12.46
CA ASN A 210 3.74 5.62 12.64
C ASN A 210 5.03 5.50 13.48
N ASN A 211 6.01 6.36 13.22
CA ASN A 211 7.30 6.31 13.90
C ASN A 211 7.92 7.71 13.99
N GLU A 212 8.05 8.21 15.22
CA GLU A 212 8.53 9.56 15.48
C GLU A 212 10.01 9.75 15.11
N ASP A 213 10.85 8.74 15.34
CA ASP A 213 12.28 8.79 14.96
C ASP A 213 12.45 8.92 13.44
N LEU A 214 11.70 8.14 12.66
CA LEU A 214 11.66 8.23 11.20
C LEU A 214 11.13 9.58 10.73
N ARG A 215 10.07 10.09 11.38
CA ARG A 215 9.55 11.44 11.10
C ARG A 215 10.64 12.49 11.29
N ASN A 216 11.38 12.43 12.39
CA ASN A 216 12.45 13.38 12.70
C ASN A 216 13.59 13.30 11.67
N GLU A 217 13.97 12.10 11.22
CA GLU A 217 14.94 11.91 10.14
C GLU A 217 14.47 12.56 8.82
N LEU A 218 13.21 12.32 8.45
CA LEU A 218 12.62 12.88 7.23
C LEU A 218 12.56 14.41 7.29
N VAL A 219 12.13 14.99 8.42
CA VAL A 219 12.12 16.44 8.66
C VAL A 219 13.53 17.03 8.51
N ALA A 220 14.51 16.41 9.16
CA ALA A 220 15.89 16.86 9.08
C ALA A 220 16.42 16.82 7.63
N LEU A 221 16.11 15.76 6.89
CA LEU A 221 16.52 15.62 5.49
C LEU A 221 15.84 16.65 4.59
N LEU A 222 14.53 16.86 4.74
CA LEU A 222 13.76 17.83 3.95
C LEU A 222 14.30 19.25 4.17
N LYS A 223 14.45 19.66 5.44
CA LYS A 223 14.99 20.98 5.80
C LYS A 223 16.43 21.19 5.34
N LYS A 224 17.28 20.17 5.45
CA LYS A 224 18.71 20.28 5.11
C LYS A 224 18.96 20.32 3.60
N ARG A 225 18.28 19.47 2.84
CA ARG A 225 18.60 19.22 1.42
C ARG A 225 17.66 19.90 0.44
N TYR A 226 16.44 20.20 0.89
CA TYR A 226 15.37 20.73 0.05
C TYR A 226 14.74 21.97 0.67
N ALA A 227 15.54 22.78 1.38
CA ALA A 227 15.09 23.97 2.12
C ALA A 227 14.27 24.97 1.29
N THR A 228 14.55 25.05 -0.01
CA THR A 228 13.88 25.99 -0.94
C THR A 228 12.69 25.37 -1.66
N SER A 229 12.29 24.15 -1.31
CA SER A 229 11.11 23.51 -1.90
C SER A 229 9.83 24.03 -1.26
N GLU A 230 8.73 24.00 -2.01
CA GLU A 230 7.40 24.33 -1.49
C GLU A 230 7.00 23.44 -0.29
N TRP A 231 7.49 22.20 -0.27
CA TRP A 231 7.23 21.22 0.78
C TRP A 231 7.96 21.54 2.09
N ALA A 232 9.19 22.06 2.00
CA ALA A 232 9.89 22.58 3.18
C ALA A 232 9.18 23.84 3.73
N ALA A 233 8.63 24.69 2.86
CA ALA A 233 7.84 25.84 3.28
C ALA A 233 6.53 25.42 3.97
N LYS A 234 5.80 24.47 3.38
CA LYS A 234 4.55 23.92 3.96
C LYS A 234 4.78 23.30 5.33
N LEU A 235 5.86 22.53 5.51
CA LEU A 235 6.24 22.01 6.82
C LEU A 235 6.51 23.11 7.85
N ALA A 236 7.21 24.18 7.44
CA ALA A 236 7.52 25.30 8.33
C ALA A 236 6.29 26.14 8.71
N GLU A 237 5.23 26.13 7.89
CA GLU A 237 3.93 26.72 8.22
C GLU A 237 3.21 25.88 9.26
N GLN A 238 3.14 24.55 9.08
CA GLN A 238 2.50 23.63 10.04
C GLN A 238 3.14 23.68 11.44
N GLU A 239 4.47 23.85 11.53
CA GLU A 239 5.18 23.98 12.81
C GLU A 239 4.86 25.29 13.56
N LYS A 240 4.28 26.30 12.91
CA LYS A 240 3.87 27.56 13.57
C LYS A 240 2.48 27.46 14.19
N ASP A 241 1.66 26.54 13.69
CA ASP A 241 0.26 26.37 14.10
C ASP A 241 0.11 25.33 15.23
N GLN A 242 1.21 24.71 15.68
CA GLN A 242 1.30 23.77 16.80
C GLN A 242 1.84 24.46 18.07
#